data_AF-A0A3B0TA13-F1
#
_entry.id   AF-A0A3B0TA13-F1
#
_cell.length_a   1.000
_cell.length_b   1.000
_cell.length_c   1.000
_cell.angle_alpha   90.00
_cell.angle_beta   90.00
_cell.angle_gamma   90.00
#
_symmetry.space_group_name_H-M   'P 1'
#
loop_
_entity.id
_entity.type
_entity.pdbx_description
1 polymer ?
#
loop_
_entity_poly.entity_id
_entity_poly.type
_entity_poly.pdbx_seq_one_letter_code
_entity_poly.pdbx_strand_id
1 'polypeptide(L)' 'MEQLLDLNLLIKQIALAFGAAMVLGNLYAIIQHHRGITPKEATGEFRAARAYWLLSVGTLISIWGAASLLT' A
#
# COMPACT_ATOMS: atom_id res chain seq x y z
N MET A 1 -0.90 -20.88 -20.60
CA MET A 1 -0.22 -21.17 -19.31
C MET A 1 1.15 -20.49 -19.24
N GLU A 2 1.88 -20.33 -20.35
CA GLU A 2 3.18 -19.63 -20.37
C GLU A 2 3.11 -18.13 -20.04
N GLN A 3 2.04 -17.42 -20.43
CA GLN A 3 1.86 -15.99 -20.09
C GLN A 3 1.53 -15.72 -18.61
N LEU A 4 0.98 -16.72 -17.88
CA LEU A 4 0.73 -16.62 -16.43
C LEU A 4 2.04 -16.78 -15.61
N LEU A 5 3.13 -17.21 -16.26
CA LEU A 5 4.48 -17.31 -15.71
C LEU A 5 5.41 -16.25 -16.31
N ASP A 6 4.89 -15.21 -16.95
CA ASP A 6 5.71 -14.05 -17.30
C ASP A 6 6.07 -13.30 -16.02
N LEU A 7 7.18 -13.72 -15.41
CA LEU A 7 7.68 -13.22 -14.15
C LEU A 7 7.78 -11.69 -14.15
N ASN A 8 8.08 -11.08 -15.30
CA ASN A 8 8.16 -9.63 -15.43
C ASN A 8 6.78 -8.98 -15.25
N LEU A 9 5.76 -9.49 -15.93
CA LEU A 9 4.38 -9.01 -15.76
C LEU A 9 3.88 -9.23 -14.33
N LEU A 10 4.17 -10.40 -13.75
CA LEU A 10 3.78 -10.72 -12.37
C LEU A 10 4.42 -9.76 -11.37
N ILE A 11 5.72 -9.45 -11.49
CA ILE A 11 6.41 -8.49 -10.62
C ILE A 11 5.75 -7.11 -10.69
N LYS A 12 5.42 -6.63 -11.89
CA LYS A 12 4.75 -5.33 -12.08
C LYS A 12 3.37 -5.29 -11.40
N GLN A 13 2.59 -6.36 -11.56
CA GLN A 13 1.27 -6.49 -10.93
C GLN A 13 1.37 -6.58 -9.39
N ILE A 14 2.32 -7.36 -8.87
CA ILE A 14 2.58 -7.46 -7.43
C ILE A 14 3.00 -6.10 -6.86
N ALA A 15 3.91 -5.39 -7.52
CA ALA A 15 4.33 -4.07 -7.10
C ALA A 15 3.14 -3.10 -7.01
N LEU A 16 2.30 -3.05 -8.04
CA LEU A 16 1.10 -2.22 -8.05
C LEU A 16 0.13 -2.62 -6.92
N ALA A 17 -0.21 -3.90 -6.80
CA ALA A 17 -1.16 -4.39 -5.80
C ALA A 17 -0.66 -4.14 -4.36
N PHE A 18 0.62 -4.41 -4.10
CA PHE A 18 1.24 -4.22 -2.80
C PHE A 18 1.33 -2.74 -2.44
N GLY A 19 1.79 -1.90 -3.39
CA GLY A 19 1.81 -0.45 -3.21
C GLY A 19 0.42 0.09 -2.89
N ALA A 20 -0.60 -0.32 -3.65
CA ALA A 20 -1.97 0.15 -3.47
C ALA A 20 -2.52 -0.27 -2.11
N ALA A 21 -2.27 -1.52 -1.69
CA ALA A 21 -2.66 -2.01 -0.36
C ALA A 21 -2.00 -1.19 0.76
N MET A 22 -0.72 -0.83 0.62
CA MET A 22 -0.04 0.06 1.57
C MET A 22 -0.68 1.45 1.60
N VAL A 23 -0.97 2.05 0.45
CA VAL A 23 -1.60 3.39 0.38
C VAL A 23 -2.96 3.35 1.07
N LEU A 24 -3.83 2.45 0.65
CA LEU A 24 -5.21 2.37 1.14
C LEU A 24 -5.25 2.05 2.64
N GLY A 25 -4.45 1.08 3.10
CA GLY A 25 -4.40 0.67 4.50
C GLY A 25 -3.88 1.78 5.41
N ASN A 26 -2.79 2.45 5.03
CA ASN A 26 -2.23 3.53 5.85
C ASN A 26 -3.08 4.80 5.82
N LEU A 27 -3.64 5.15 4.67
CA LEU A 27 -4.56 6.29 4.56
C LEU A 27 -5.80 6.07 5.42
N TYR A 28 -6.40 4.87 5.36
CA TYR A 28 -7.53 4.51 6.21
C TYR A 28 -7.17 4.62 7.69
N ALA A 29 -6.01 4.10 8.10
CA ALA A 29 -5.55 4.17 9.49
C ALA A 29 -5.34 5.62 9.96
N ILE A 30 -4.76 6.49 9.13
CA ILE A 30 -4.59 7.92 9.42
C ILE A 30 -5.96 8.60 9.61
N ILE A 31 -6.91 8.36 8.71
CA ILE A 31 -8.26 8.94 8.78
C ILE A 31 -8.96 8.49 10.07
N GLN A 32 -8.90 7.20 10.42
CA GLN A 32 -9.54 6.69 11.62
C GLN A 32 -8.88 7.23 12.90
N HIS A 33 -7.56 7.40 12.90
CA HIS A 33 -6.85 8.05 13.99
C HIS A 33 -7.28 9.51 14.18
N HIS A 34 -7.41 10.28 13.10
CA HIS A 34 -7.93 11.66 13.17
C HIS A 34 -9.38 11.74 13.65
N ARG A 35 -10.16 10.68 13.46
CA ARG A 35 -11.53 10.54 14.00
C ARG A 35 -11.56 10.09 15.46
N GLY A 36 -10.41 9.82 16.08
CA GLY A 36 -10.32 9.29 17.44
C GLY A 36 -10.79 7.83 17.56
N ILE A 37 -10.92 7.10 16.44
CA ILE A 37 -11.39 5.71 16.43
C ILE A 37 -10.18 4.79 16.46
N THR A 38 -10.12 3.92 17.46
CA THR A 38 -9.12 2.85 17.57
C THR A 38 -9.77 1.47 17.48
N PRO A 39 -9.08 0.44 16.97
CA PRO A 39 -9.61 -0.91 16.97
C PRO A 39 -9.81 -1.42 18.40
N LYS A 40 -10.91 -2.15 18.66
CA LYS A 40 -11.31 -2.60 20.01
C LYS A 40 -10.24 -3.44 20.73
N GLU A 41 -9.43 -4.16 19.97
CA GLU A 41 -8.39 -5.08 20.49
C GLU A 41 -6.97 -4.54 20.26
N ALA A 42 -6.83 -3.26 19.85
CA ALA A 42 -5.51 -2.71 19.58
C ALA A 42 -4.74 -2.44 20.88
N THR A 43 -3.65 -3.19 21.09
CA THR A 43 -2.66 -2.90 22.14
C THR A 43 -1.57 -2.01 21.56
N GLY A 44 -1.67 -0.69 21.74
CA GLY A 44 -0.60 0.26 21.40
C GLY A 44 -1.08 1.59 20.84
N GLU A 45 -0.17 2.56 20.80
CA GLU A 45 -0.43 3.90 20.24
C GLU A 45 -0.29 3.92 18.72
N PHE A 46 -1.05 4.80 18.08
CA PHE A 46 -0.93 5.03 16.64
C PHE A 46 0.39 5.72 16.32
N ARG A 47 1.22 5.06 15.51
CA ARG A 47 2.53 5.58 15.08
C ARG A 47 2.39 6.40 13.80
N ALA A 48 2.02 7.68 13.94
CA ALA A 48 1.78 8.57 12.81
C ALA A 48 2.95 8.64 11.81
N ALA A 49 4.20 8.76 12.30
CA ALA A 49 5.38 8.80 11.44
C ALA A 49 5.51 7.55 10.55
N ARG A 50 5.22 6.36 11.09
CA ARG A 50 5.24 5.10 10.33
C ARG A 50 4.14 5.10 9.27
N ALA A 51 2.93 5.53 9.63
CA ALA A 51 1.80 5.54 8.70
C ALA A 51 2.06 6.47 7.50
N TYR A 52 2.55 7.69 7.74
CA TYR A 52 2.93 8.62 6.67
C TYR A 52 4.10 8.09 5.82
N TRP A 53 5.11 7.47 6.44
CA TRP A 53 6.20 6.85 5.70
C TRP A 53 5.72 5.75 4.75
N LEU A 54 4.91 4.82 5.27
CA LEU A 54 4.36 3.72 4.47
C LEU A 54 3.38 4.20 3.40
N LEU A 55 2.62 5.27 3.67
CA LEU A 55 1.78 5.93 2.68
C LEU A 55 2.62 6.49 1.52
N SER A 56 3.71 7.20 1.82
CA SER A 56 4.62 7.75 0.81
C SER A 56 5.30 6.65 -0.01
N VAL A 57 5.88 5.64 0.64
CA VAL A 57 6.54 4.51 -0.04
C VAL A 57 5.53 3.73 -0.90
N GLY A 58 4.35 3.42 -0.35
CA GLY A 58 3.30 2.73 -1.09
C GLY A 58 2.84 3.52 -2.32
N THR A 59 2.77 4.84 -2.22
CA THR A 59 2.41 5.72 -3.34
C THR A 59 3.45 5.64 -4.46
N LEU A 60 4.74 5.75 -4.12
CA LEU A 60 5.83 5.64 -5.10
C LEU A 60 5.83 4.28 -5.81
N ILE A 61 5.67 3.18 -5.05
CA ILE A 61 5.61 1.82 -5.60
C ILE A 61 4.39 1.64 -6.51
N SER A 62 3.22 2.15 -6.09
CA SER A 62 1.98 2.07 -6.87
C SER A 62 2.12 2.80 -8.21
N ILE A 63 2.66 4.03 -8.17
CA ILE A 63 2.89 4.83 -9.37
C ILE A 63 3.84 4.10 -10.32
N TRP A 64 4.95 3.57 -9.80
CA TRP A 64 5.90 2.82 -10.60
C TRP A 64 5.29 1.55 -11.21
N GLY A 65 4.57 0.75 -10.42
CA GLY A 65 3.89 -0.45 -10.88
C GLY A 65 2.82 -0.16 -11.95
N ALA A 66 2.02 0.88 -11.74
CA ALA A 66 1.03 1.33 -12.72
C ALA A 66 1.69 1.81 -14.02
N ALA A 67 2.71 2.68 -13.93
CA ALA A 67 3.45 3.16 -15.10
C ALA A 67 4.08 2.00 -15.88
N SER A 68 4.68 1.03 -15.18
CA SER A 68 5.32 -0.14 -15.80
C SER A 68 4.36 -1.09 -16.50
N LEU A 69 3.07 -1.07 -16.16
CA LEU A 69 2.03 -1.85 -16.85
C LEU A 69 1.48 -1.13 -18.09
N LEU A 70 1.61 0.19 -18.14
CA LEU A 70 1.16 1.03 -19.25
C LEU A 70 2.24 1.23 -20.33
N THR A 71 3.50 0.96 -20.00
CA THR A 71 4.67 1.00 -20.91
C THR A 71 5.19 -0.39 -21.22
#